data_AF-A0A2N8NXT1-F1
#
_entry.id   AF-A0A2N8NXT1-F1
#
_cell.length_a   1.000
_cell.length_b   1.000
_cell.length_c   1.000
_cell.angle_alpha   90.00
_cell.angle_beta   90.00
_cell.angle_gamma   90.00
#
_symmetry.space_group_name_H-M   'P 1'
#
loop_
_entity.id
_entity.type
_entity.pdbx_description
1 polymer ?
#
loop_
_entity_poly.entity_id
_entity_poly.type
_entity_poly.pdbx_seq_one_letter_code
_entity_poly.pdbx_strand_id
1 'polypeptide(L)'
;MLALTGIAGGAACALGALTLNLIAAEGECEVFWRNGDVQFKTSTPGTSRNSFTVKATSGSVEISGDPAALATDPVALAKAITYRGAGTGGFELSTADGRTVAVSEPDGTLPTGGVSFVVKSPENPAGTRIPVFSYPAPATLQPELHLLPVVSVQVHVITPVDFTPEFAAVLNDAFGPVAKGGDKFAFCTGDFNA
;
A
#
# COMPACT_ATOMS: atom_id res chain seq x y z
N MET A 1 31.29 27.32 -20.98
CA MET A 1 32.23 26.35 -21.58
C MET A 1 33.15 25.88 -20.44
N LEU A 2 32.71 24.89 -19.66
CA LEU A 2 33.53 24.28 -18.60
C LEU A 2 34.10 22.96 -19.14
N ALA A 3 35.41 22.81 -19.02
CA ALA A 3 36.19 21.72 -19.58
C ALA A 3 36.01 20.40 -18.80
N LEU A 4 35.81 19.31 -19.54
CA LEU A 4 36.07 17.95 -19.08
C LEU A 4 37.58 17.68 -19.14
N THR A 5 38.18 17.27 -18.03
CA THR A 5 39.46 16.54 -18.03
C THR A 5 39.52 15.56 -16.87
N GLY A 6 39.73 14.27 -17.19
CA GLY A 6 40.45 13.32 -16.34
C GLY A 6 39.63 12.23 -15.65
N ILE A 7 39.49 11.07 -16.29
CA ILE A 7 39.08 9.80 -15.68
C ILE A 7 40.35 8.99 -15.42
N ALA A 8 40.63 8.60 -14.17
CA ALA A 8 41.34 7.37 -13.80
C ALA A 8 41.47 7.27 -12.27
N GLY A 9 40.75 6.35 -11.65
CA GLY A 9 40.87 6.04 -10.23
C GLY A 9 39.55 5.53 -9.68
N GLY A 10 39.46 4.21 -9.51
CA GLY A 10 38.26 3.52 -9.02
C GLY A 10 37.80 4.08 -7.68
N ALA A 11 36.67 4.79 -7.72
CA ALA A 11 35.71 4.81 -6.65
C ALA A 11 34.37 4.55 -7.34
N ALA A 12 33.91 3.31 -7.30
CA ALA A 12 32.49 3.07 -7.36
C ALA A 12 31.93 3.82 -6.16
N CYS A 13 31.54 5.10 -6.34
CA CYS A 13 30.57 5.70 -5.46
C CYS A 13 29.37 4.77 -5.54
N ALA A 14 29.23 3.90 -4.55
CA ALA A 14 27.94 3.31 -4.24
C ALA A 14 27.06 4.53 -3.95
N LEU A 15 26.37 5.01 -4.99
CA LEU A 15 25.34 6.02 -4.84
C LEU A 15 24.35 5.37 -3.88
N GLY A 16 24.36 5.86 -2.63
CA GLY A 16 23.48 5.38 -1.58
C GLY A 16 22.03 5.56 -2.04
N ALA A 17 21.14 4.76 -1.48
CA ALA A 17 19.72 4.84 -1.82
C ALA A 17 19.22 6.30 -1.72
N LEU A 18 18.49 6.74 -2.74
CA LEU A 18 17.85 8.05 -2.75
C LEU A 18 16.55 7.95 -1.94
N THR A 19 16.42 8.75 -0.89
CA THR A 19 15.18 8.85 -0.11
C THR A 19 14.44 10.14 -0.44
N LEU A 20 13.19 10.01 -0.86
CA LEU A 20 12.28 11.11 -1.14
C LEU A 20 11.14 11.10 -0.12
N ASN A 21 10.75 12.28 0.37
CA ASN A 21 9.63 12.40 1.28
C ASN A 21 8.32 12.36 0.49
N LEU A 22 7.34 11.65 1.02
CA LEU A 22 6.06 11.56 0.36
C LEU A 22 5.35 12.92 0.31
N ILE A 23 5.00 13.35 -0.89
CA ILE A 23 4.22 14.57 -1.14
C ILE A 23 2.72 14.26 -1.07
N ALA A 24 2.31 13.18 -1.73
CA ALA A 24 0.95 12.68 -1.70
C ALA A 24 0.94 11.17 -2.01
N ALA A 25 0.13 10.40 -1.30
CA ALA A 25 -0.29 9.09 -1.78
C ALA A 25 -1.76 8.87 -1.48
N GLU A 26 -2.48 8.39 -2.48
CA GLU A 26 -3.88 8.01 -2.38
C GLU A 26 -4.12 6.74 -3.18
N GLY A 27 -4.90 5.83 -2.60
CA GLY A 27 -5.30 4.61 -3.26
C GLY A 27 -6.75 4.30 -2.97
N GLU A 28 -7.42 3.76 -3.97
CA GLU A 28 -8.78 3.27 -3.88
C GLU A 28 -8.78 1.75 -4.01
N CYS A 29 -9.56 1.09 -3.15
CA CYS A 29 -9.75 -0.36 -3.18
C CYS A 29 -11.22 -0.68 -3.44
N GLU A 30 -11.50 -1.27 -4.60
CA GLU A 30 -12.84 -1.76 -4.96
C GLU A 30 -13.07 -3.15 -4.38
N VAL A 31 -14.05 -3.26 -3.48
CA VAL A 31 -14.38 -4.48 -2.75
C VAL A 31 -15.38 -5.29 -3.56
N PHE A 32 -14.99 -6.52 -3.86
CA PHE A 32 -15.86 -7.50 -4.53
C PHE A 32 -16.23 -8.67 -3.62
N TRP A 33 -15.57 -8.82 -2.46
CA TRP A 33 -15.92 -9.83 -1.47
C TRP A 33 -17.32 -9.62 -0.93
N ARG A 34 -18.06 -10.73 -0.77
CA ARG A 34 -19.43 -10.74 -0.27
C ARG A 34 -19.66 -11.96 0.59
N ASN A 35 -20.35 -11.77 1.70
CA ASN A 35 -20.92 -12.83 2.50
C ASN A 35 -22.36 -12.44 2.86
N GLY A 36 -23.32 -13.35 2.70
CA GLY A 36 -24.76 -13.03 2.74
C GLY A 36 -25.21 -12.28 4.00
N ASP A 37 -24.57 -12.57 5.13
CA ASP A 37 -24.91 -11.98 6.43
C ASP A 37 -24.04 -10.77 6.80
N VAL A 38 -22.96 -10.51 6.06
CA VAL A 38 -21.99 -9.44 6.34
C VAL A 38 -22.07 -8.35 5.28
N GLN A 39 -22.44 -7.15 5.72
CA GLN A 39 -22.50 -5.95 4.91
C GLN A 39 -21.19 -5.17 5.00
N PHE A 40 -20.67 -4.80 3.84
CA PHE A 40 -19.55 -3.87 3.73
C PHE A 40 -20.05 -2.43 3.81
N LYS A 41 -19.38 -1.62 4.62
CA LYS A 41 -19.64 -0.20 4.79
C LYS A 41 -18.34 0.57 4.74
N THR A 42 -18.27 1.56 3.86
CA THR A 42 -17.07 2.39 3.71
C THR A 42 -16.92 3.31 4.91
N SER A 43 -15.83 3.23 5.66
CA SER A 43 -15.50 4.23 6.69
C SER A 43 -14.95 5.50 6.02
N THR A 44 -14.27 5.34 4.89
CA THR A 44 -13.90 6.42 3.97
C THR A 44 -14.45 6.08 2.59
N PRO A 45 -15.45 6.81 2.08
CA PRO A 45 -16.02 6.54 0.77
C PRO A 45 -14.97 6.66 -0.34
N GLY A 46 -14.91 5.66 -1.23
CA GLY A 46 -14.19 5.75 -2.50
C GLY A 46 -15.02 6.44 -3.60
N THR A 47 -14.55 6.34 -4.85
CA THR A 47 -15.29 6.83 -6.02
C THR A 47 -16.49 5.95 -6.37
N SER A 48 -16.50 4.70 -5.88
CA SER A 48 -17.60 3.74 -6.04
C SER A 48 -18.30 3.41 -4.72
N ARG A 49 -19.52 2.88 -4.79
CA ARG A 49 -20.33 2.51 -3.60
C ARG A 49 -19.68 1.41 -2.76
N ASN A 50 -18.90 0.52 -3.37
CA ASN A 50 -18.28 -0.63 -2.70
C ASN A 50 -16.76 -0.47 -2.62
N SER A 51 -16.25 0.76 -2.57
CA SER A 51 -14.83 1.00 -2.45
C SER A 51 -14.51 1.88 -1.26
N PHE A 52 -13.31 1.69 -0.72
CA PHE A 52 -12.76 2.55 0.30
C PHE A 52 -11.45 3.17 -0.17
N THR A 53 -11.18 4.38 0.30
CA THR A 53 -9.93 5.08 0.02
C THR A 53 -8.97 4.96 1.20
N VAL A 54 -7.69 4.82 0.88
CA VAL A 54 -6.55 4.97 1.77
C VAL A 54 -5.75 6.18 1.33
N LYS A 55 -5.47 7.07 2.27
CA LYS A 55 -4.64 8.25 2.04
C LYS A 55 -3.46 8.24 2.98
N ALA A 56 -2.25 8.22 2.43
CA ALA A 56 -1.07 8.36 3.27
C ALA A 56 -0.99 9.80 3.79
N THR A 57 -0.78 9.92 5.10
CA THR A 57 -0.56 11.20 5.79
C THR A 57 0.92 11.44 6.06
N SER A 58 1.75 10.40 5.94
CA SER A 58 3.20 10.46 6.04
C SER A 58 3.83 9.28 5.32
N GLY A 59 5.07 9.42 4.89
CA GLY A 59 5.82 8.33 4.27
C GLY A 59 7.07 8.80 3.54
N SER A 60 7.77 7.83 2.95
CA SER A 60 8.93 8.05 2.10
C SER A 60 9.02 6.99 1.00
N VAL A 61 9.73 7.35 -0.06
CA VAL A 61 10.13 6.45 -1.12
C VAL A 61 11.64 6.35 -1.13
N GLU A 62 12.15 5.12 -1.06
CA GLU A 62 13.56 4.81 -1.18
C GLU A 62 13.82 4.17 -2.54
N ILE A 63 14.79 4.72 -3.29
CA ILE A 63 15.21 4.21 -4.59
C ILE A 63 16.64 3.69 -4.44
N SER A 64 16.82 2.38 -4.49
CA SER A 64 18.12 1.73 -4.38
C SER A 64 18.85 1.69 -5.72
N GLY A 65 20.03 2.31 -5.80
CA GLY A 65 20.88 2.30 -6.99
C GLY A 65 21.10 3.69 -7.58
N ASP A 66 21.67 3.76 -8.78
CA ASP A 66 21.94 5.03 -9.48
C ASP A 66 20.65 5.59 -10.11
N PRO A 67 20.11 6.73 -9.63
CA PRO A 67 18.89 7.33 -10.18
C PRO A 67 19.01 7.70 -11.65
N ALA A 68 20.21 8.06 -12.14
CA ALA A 68 20.42 8.41 -13.54
C ALA A 68 20.26 7.20 -14.47
N ALA A 69 20.79 6.05 -14.07
CA ALA A 69 20.60 4.80 -14.79
C ALA A 69 19.14 4.33 -14.73
N LEU A 70 18.53 4.39 -13.54
CA LEU A 70 17.16 3.93 -13.32
C LEU A 70 16.10 4.78 -14.03
N ALA A 71 16.35 6.08 -14.24
CA ALA A 71 15.42 6.95 -14.97
C ALA A 71 15.19 6.51 -16.43
N THR A 72 16.09 5.69 -16.99
CA THR A 72 15.96 5.16 -18.36
C THR A 72 15.45 3.73 -18.44
N ASP A 73 15.27 3.06 -17.30
CA ASP A 73 14.78 1.68 -17.20
C ASP A 73 13.68 1.59 -16.12
N PRO A 74 12.40 1.76 -16.51
CA PRO A 74 11.28 1.72 -15.57
C PRO A 74 11.11 0.36 -14.88
N VAL A 75 11.57 -0.73 -15.51
CA VAL A 75 11.48 -2.09 -14.92
C VAL A 75 12.53 -2.27 -13.83
N ALA A 76 13.75 -1.77 -14.04
CA ALA A 76 14.76 -1.72 -12.99
C ALA A 76 14.35 -0.77 -11.85
N LEU A 77 13.77 0.38 -12.18
CA LEU A 77 13.26 1.34 -11.20
C LEU A 77 12.15 0.74 -10.32
N ALA A 78 11.21 -0.02 -10.91
CA ALA A 78 10.16 -0.71 -10.16
C ALA A 78 10.69 -1.69 -9.12
N LYS A 79 11.85 -2.31 -9.39
CA LYS A 79 12.52 -3.24 -8.45
C LYS A 79 13.37 -2.51 -7.41
N ALA A 80 13.80 -1.29 -7.72
CA ALA A 80 14.63 -0.45 -6.86
C ALA A 80 13.82 0.36 -5.83
N ILE A 81 12.52 0.56 -6.09
CA ILE A 81 11.63 1.35 -5.23
C ILE A 81 11.14 0.55 -4.03
N THR A 82 11.28 1.15 -2.85
CA THR A 82 10.58 0.74 -1.63
C THR A 82 9.79 1.94 -1.10
N TYR A 83 8.48 1.81 -1.00
CA TYR A 83 7.61 2.80 -0.37
C TYR A 83 7.36 2.42 1.08
N ARG A 84 7.34 3.40 1.99
CA ARG A 84 6.88 3.24 3.37
C ARG A 84 5.90 4.36 3.68
N GLY A 85 4.78 4.05 4.30
CA GLY A 85 3.84 5.09 4.69
C GLY A 85 2.77 4.63 5.65
N ALA A 86 2.28 5.62 6.40
CA ALA A 86 1.14 5.51 7.29
C ALA A 86 0.07 6.51 6.86
N GLY A 87 -1.19 6.14 7.04
CA GLY A 87 -2.31 6.87 6.48
C GLY A 87 -3.59 6.77 7.27
N THR A 88 -4.60 7.42 6.70
CA THR A 88 -6.00 7.31 7.10
C THR A 88 -6.78 6.57 6.03
N GLY A 89 -8.00 6.16 6.36
CA GLY A 89 -8.83 5.34 5.50
C GLY A 89 -9.25 4.05 6.17
N GLY A 90 -9.99 3.23 5.42
CA GLY A 90 -10.45 1.93 5.87
C GLY A 90 -11.95 1.72 5.71
N PHE A 91 -12.46 0.68 6.37
CA PHE A 91 -13.82 0.19 6.17
C PHE A 91 -14.36 -0.50 7.42
N GLU A 92 -15.67 -0.71 7.43
CA GLU A 92 -16.41 -1.41 8.46
C GLU A 92 -17.15 -2.58 7.81
N LEU A 93 -17.11 -3.74 8.46
CA LEU A 93 -17.96 -4.88 8.16
C LEU A 93 -18.97 -5.01 9.28
N SER A 94 -20.22 -5.32 8.94
CA SER A 94 -21.30 -5.37 9.93
C SER A 94 -22.34 -6.43 9.57
N THR A 95 -22.93 -7.03 10.58
CA THR A 95 -24.04 -7.98 10.46
C THR A 95 -25.36 -7.32 10.87
N ALA A 96 -26.49 -7.90 10.47
CA ALA A 96 -27.82 -7.34 10.79
C ALA A 96 -28.14 -7.28 12.29
N ASP A 97 -27.48 -8.12 13.10
CA ASP A 97 -27.56 -8.14 14.56
C ASP A 97 -26.70 -7.05 15.25
N GLY A 98 -26.00 -6.22 14.48
CA GLY A 98 -25.24 -5.06 14.97
C GLY A 98 -23.81 -5.34 15.39
N ARG A 99 -23.27 -6.55 15.18
CA ARG A 99 -21.83 -6.80 15.37
C ARG A 99 -21.04 -6.10 14.26
N THR A 100 -19.88 -5.54 14.61
CA THR A 100 -19.06 -4.78 13.66
C THR A 100 -17.58 -5.09 13.79
N VAL A 101 -16.87 -5.11 12.67
CA VAL A 101 -15.41 -5.13 12.59
C VAL A 101 -14.98 -3.90 11.80
N ALA A 102 -14.26 -3.00 12.45
CA ALA A 102 -13.77 -1.76 11.84
C ALA A 102 -12.26 -1.87 11.58
N VAL A 103 -11.85 -1.49 10.39
CA VAL A 103 -10.48 -1.52 9.90
C VAL A 103 -10.06 -0.09 9.56
N SER A 104 -8.97 0.38 10.14
CA SER A 104 -8.50 1.76 9.97
C SER A 104 -6.99 1.89 10.09
N GLU A 105 -6.50 3.12 9.89
CA GLU A 105 -5.09 3.50 10.13
C GLU A 105 -4.09 2.59 9.42
N PRO A 106 -4.13 2.52 8.07
CA PRO A 106 -3.18 1.76 7.29
C PRO A 106 -1.74 2.19 7.60
N ASP A 107 -0.85 1.22 7.77
CA ASP A 107 0.59 1.39 7.87
C ASP A 107 1.27 0.23 7.16
N GLY A 108 2.14 0.52 6.22
CA GLY A 108 2.80 -0.53 5.47
C GLY A 108 4.00 -0.09 4.67
N THR A 109 4.59 -1.10 4.03
CA THR A 109 5.73 -0.96 3.14
C THR A 109 5.41 -1.69 1.84
N LEU A 110 5.70 -1.10 0.68
CA LEU A 110 5.52 -1.72 -0.64
C LEU A 110 6.87 -1.72 -1.39
N PRO A 111 7.08 -2.63 -2.36
CA PRO A 111 6.17 -3.71 -2.79
C PRO A 111 6.31 -5.00 -1.97
N THR A 112 7.31 -5.10 -1.09
CA THR A 112 7.67 -6.35 -0.38
C THR A 112 7.21 -6.41 1.07
N GLY A 113 6.70 -5.31 1.63
CA GLY A 113 6.10 -5.30 2.95
C GLY A 113 4.61 -5.62 2.91
N GLY A 114 4.08 -6.05 4.06
CA GLY A 114 2.64 -6.11 4.27
C GLY A 114 2.07 -4.73 4.60
N VAL A 115 0.75 -4.59 4.45
CA VAL A 115 0.01 -3.45 5.01
C VAL A 115 -0.77 -3.95 6.24
N SER A 116 -0.52 -3.28 7.35
CA SER A 116 -1.19 -3.50 8.62
C SER A 116 -2.23 -2.41 8.86
N PHE A 117 -3.27 -2.76 9.60
CA PHE A 117 -4.34 -1.85 9.98
C PHE A 117 -4.65 -2.06 11.45
N VAL A 118 -5.17 -1.01 12.10
CA VAL A 118 -5.86 -1.18 13.38
C VAL A 118 -7.21 -1.81 13.10
N VAL A 119 -7.43 -2.98 13.69
CA VAL A 119 -8.69 -3.73 13.57
C VAL A 119 -9.37 -3.75 14.92
N LYS A 120 -10.59 -3.21 14.99
CA LYS A 120 -11.48 -3.26 16.15
C LYS A 120 -12.59 -4.27 15.89
N SER A 121 -12.89 -5.11 16.86
CA SER A 121 -13.98 -6.09 16.81
C SER A 121 -14.80 -6.04 18.10
N PRO A 122 -15.94 -6.74 18.19
CA PRO A 122 -16.73 -6.78 19.42
C PRO A 122 -15.94 -7.37 20.61
N GLU A 123 -15.06 -8.33 20.34
CA GLU A 123 -14.20 -9.00 21.32
C GLU A 123 -12.96 -8.15 21.67
N ASN A 124 -12.59 -7.21 20.80
CA ASN A 124 -11.45 -6.33 20.96
C ASN A 124 -11.77 -4.88 20.55
N PRO A 125 -12.51 -4.14 21.38
CA PRO A 125 -12.97 -2.79 21.05
C PRO A 125 -11.83 -1.75 21.07
N ALA A 126 -10.75 -2.00 21.80
CA ALA A 126 -9.56 -1.15 21.79
C ALA A 126 -8.83 -1.22 20.44
N GLY A 127 -8.92 -2.38 19.79
CA GLY A 127 -8.32 -2.67 18.50
C GLY A 127 -6.89 -3.16 18.59
N THR A 128 -6.44 -3.84 17.55
CA THR A 128 -5.06 -4.33 17.45
C THR A 128 -4.55 -4.13 16.04
N ARG A 129 -3.28 -3.75 15.93
CA ARG A 129 -2.61 -3.62 14.64
C ARG A 129 -2.24 -5.00 14.14
N ILE A 130 -2.88 -5.44 13.05
CA ILE A 130 -2.64 -6.72 12.41
C ILE A 130 -2.53 -6.56 10.89
N PRO A 131 -1.85 -7.47 10.18
CA PRO A 131 -1.92 -7.49 8.73
C PRO A 131 -3.34 -7.89 8.32
N VAL A 132 -3.99 -7.08 7.48
CA VAL A 132 -5.36 -7.35 7.00
C VAL A 132 -5.32 -7.97 5.60
N PHE A 133 -4.35 -7.53 4.81
CA PHE A 133 -4.21 -7.92 3.41
C PHE A 133 -2.88 -8.60 3.14
N SER A 134 -2.95 -9.61 2.27
CA SER A 134 -1.79 -10.21 1.61
C SER A 134 -1.87 -9.93 0.12
N TYR A 135 -0.70 -9.88 -0.52
CA TYR A 135 -0.55 -9.65 -1.94
C TYR A 135 -0.22 -10.98 -2.63
N PRO A 136 -1.21 -11.66 -3.25
CA PRO A 136 -1.00 -12.97 -3.88
C PRO A 136 -0.07 -12.91 -5.10
N ALA A 137 0.14 -11.71 -5.64
CA ALA A 137 1.15 -11.40 -6.63
C ALA A 137 1.87 -10.10 -6.21
N PRO A 138 3.14 -9.88 -6.60
CA PRO A 138 3.79 -8.60 -6.39
C PRO A 138 2.94 -7.48 -6.99
N ALA A 139 2.83 -6.37 -6.26
CA ALA A 139 2.15 -5.19 -6.79
C ALA A 139 2.78 -4.77 -8.12
N THR A 140 1.96 -4.47 -9.12
CA THR A 140 2.47 -3.91 -10.37
C THR A 140 2.78 -2.44 -10.13
N LEU A 141 4.06 -2.10 -10.11
CA LEU A 141 4.55 -0.74 -9.99
C LEU A 141 4.89 -0.20 -11.38
N GLN A 142 4.38 0.98 -11.71
CA GLN A 142 4.72 1.72 -12.91
C GLN A 142 5.33 3.06 -12.49
N PRO A 143 6.64 3.07 -12.17
CA PRO A 143 7.30 4.28 -11.70
C PRO A 143 7.83 5.14 -12.85
N GLU A 144 7.75 6.44 -12.66
CA GLU A 144 8.39 7.46 -13.49
C GLU A 144 9.28 8.33 -12.60
N LEU A 145 10.58 8.36 -12.90
CA LEU A 145 11.57 9.15 -12.15
C LEU A 145 11.96 10.37 -12.96
N HIS A 146 11.69 11.55 -12.42
CA HIS A 146 12.11 12.83 -12.97
C HIS A 146 13.30 13.36 -12.19
N LEU A 147 14.41 13.68 -12.87
CA LEU A 147 15.63 14.17 -12.23
C LEU A 147 15.76 15.71 -12.24
N LEU A 148 14.96 16.39 -13.05
CA LEU A 148 14.99 17.85 -13.22
C LEU A 148 13.57 18.39 -13.41
N PRO A 149 13.26 19.62 -12.96
CA PRO A 149 14.13 20.53 -12.20
C PRO A 149 14.25 20.16 -10.71
N VAL A 150 13.38 19.28 -10.22
CA VAL A 150 13.39 18.72 -8.86
C VAL A 150 13.30 17.21 -9.00
N VAL A 151 14.09 16.47 -8.20
CA VAL A 151 14.01 15.01 -8.22
C VAL A 151 12.68 14.57 -7.64
N SER A 152 11.90 13.82 -8.41
CA SER A 152 10.61 13.29 -7.99
C SER A 152 10.33 11.95 -8.63
N VAL A 153 9.54 11.13 -7.96
CA VAL A 153 9.06 9.85 -8.47
C VAL A 153 7.54 9.79 -8.36
N GLN A 154 6.91 9.43 -9.47
CA GLN A 154 5.49 9.11 -9.52
C GLN A 154 5.37 7.61 -9.67
N VAL A 155 4.54 6.96 -8.87
CA VAL A 155 4.35 5.51 -8.96
C VAL A 155 2.87 5.20 -8.96
N HIS A 156 2.45 4.61 -10.07
CA HIS A 156 1.13 3.99 -10.16
C HIS A 156 1.21 2.54 -9.68
N VAL A 157 0.28 2.15 -8.82
CA VAL A 157 0.21 0.82 -8.21
C VAL A 157 -1.11 0.17 -8.54
N ILE A 158 -1.04 -1.07 -8.99
CA ILE A 158 -2.21 -1.92 -9.21
C ILE A 158 -1.96 -3.25 -8.52
N THR A 159 -2.84 -3.63 -7.59
CA THR A 159 -2.67 -4.89 -6.85
C THR A 159 -4.00 -5.48 -6.36
N PRO A 160 -4.25 -6.78 -6.61
CA PRO A 160 -5.30 -7.50 -5.89
C PRO A 160 -4.88 -7.73 -4.43
N VAL A 161 -5.85 -7.77 -3.53
CA VAL A 161 -5.62 -8.09 -2.12
C VAL A 161 -6.48 -9.25 -1.66
N ASP A 162 -5.87 -10.13 -0.87
CA ASP A 162 -6.50 -11.28 -0.26
C ASP A 162 -6.49 -11.13 1.26
N PHE A 163 -7.47 -11.71 1.95
CA PHE A 163 -7.44 -11.76 3.41
C PHE A 163 -6.23 -12.51 3.92
N THR A 164 -5.60 -11.97 4.95
CA THR A 164 -4.63 -12.70 5.74
C THR A 164 -5.36 -13.74 6.61
N PRO A 165 -4.68 -14.84 7.00
CA PRO A 165 -5.23 -15.78 7.98
C PRO A 165 -5.61 -15.10 9.30
N GLU A 166 -4.82 -14.12 9.74
CA GLU A 166 -5.04 -13.37 10.99
C GLU A 166 -6.33 -12.56 10.93
N PHE A 167 -6.57 -11.85 9.83
CA PHE A 167 -7.81 -11.08 9.69
C PHE A 167 -9.02 -11.98 9.47
N ALA A 168 -8.88 -13.07 8.72
CA ALA A 168 -9.93 -14.07 8.59
C ALA A 168 -10.33 -14.66 9.95
N ALA A 169 -9.39 -14.88 10.86
CA ALA A 169 -9.69 -15.31 12.22
C ALA A 169 -10.53 -14.26 12.98
N VAL A 170 -10.15 -12.98 12.92
CA VAL A 170 -10.95 -11.89 13.53
C VAL A 170 -12.37 -11.85 12.97
N LEU A 171 -12.53 -11.97 11.65
CA LEU A 171 -13.86 -12.02 11.04
C LEU A 171 -14.66 -13.24 11.50
N ASN A 172 -13.99 -14.39 11.65
CA ASN A 172 -14.65 -15.62 12.05
C ASN A 172 -15.07 -15.62 13.52
N ASP A 173 -14.27 -15.02 14.39
CA ASP A 173 -14.61 -14.81 15.80
C ASP A 173 -15.80 -13.84 15.91
N ALA A 174 -15.75 -12.73 15.17
CA ALA A 174 -16.78 -11.69 15.23
C ALA A 174 -18.09 -12.11 14.57
N PHE A 175 -18.07 -12.89 13.48
CA PHE A 175 -19.24 -13.14 12.63
C PHE A 175 -19.64 -14.61 12.48
N GLY A 176 -18.82 -15.56 12.95
CA GLY A 176 -18.92 -16.98 12.56
C GLY A 176 -18.15 -17.26 11.27
N PRO A 177 -18.15 -18.49 10.71
CA PRO A 177 -17.26 -18.90 9.62
C PRO A 177 -17.59 -18.21 8.27
N VAL A 178 -17.14 -16.97 8.11
CA VAL A 178 -17.47 -16.09 6.97
C VAL A 178 -16.31 -15.89 6.01
N ALA A 179 -15.07 -16.15 6.44
CA ALA A 179 -13.86 -15.88 5.65
C ALA A 179 -12.76 -16.93 5.90
N LYS A 180 -11.86 -17.05 4.93
CA LYS A 180 -10.62 -17.85 5.02
C LYS A 180 -9.43 -17.01 4.59
N GLY A 181 -8.25 -17.32 5.14
CA GLY A 181 -7.01 -16.75 4.64
C GLY A 181 -6.81 -17.11 3.16
N GLY A 182 -6.45 -16.12 2.35
CA GLY A 182 -6.34 -16.25 0.90
C GLY A 182 -7.64 -15.97 0.12
N ASP A 183 -8.77 -15.74 0.81
CA ASP A 183 -9.98 -15.29 0.14
C ASP A 183 -9.75 -13.93 -0.52
N LYS A 184 -10.18 -13.81 -1.78
CA LYS A 184 -10.07 -12.59 -2.55
C LYS A 184 -10.96 -11.51 -1.92
N PHE A 185 -10.40 -10.34 -1.66
CA PHE A 185 -11.13 -9.26 -0.99
C PHE A 185 -11.48 -8.10 -1.92
N ALA A 186 -10.45 -7.45 -2.46
CA ALA A 186 -10.57 -6.21 -3.20
C ALA A 186 -9.49 -6.09 -4.27
N PHE A 187 -9.67 -5.13 -5.16
CA PHE A 187 -8.67 -4.71 -6.12
C PHE A 187 -8.31 -3.25 -5.83
N CYS A 188 -7.03 -2.98 -5.59
CA CYS A 188 -6.56 -1.66 -5.20
C CYS A 188 -5.75 -1.01 -6.33
N THR A 189 -6.05 0.25 -6.58
CA THR A 189 -5.32 1.13 -7.50
C THR A 189 -4.93 2.39 -6.76
N GLY A 190 -3.71 2.88 -6.93
CA GLY A 190 -3.31 4.12 -6.28
C GLY A 190 -2.08 4.74 -6.91
N ASP A 191 -1.88 6.01 -6.56
CA ASP A 191 -0.78 6.82 -7.03
C ASP A 191 -0.05 7.40 -5.83
N PHE A 192 1.28 7.38 -5.88
CA PHE A 192 2.09 8.10 -4.90
C PHE A 192 3.20 8.91 -5.57
N ASN A 193 3.41 10.10 -5.02
CA ASN A 193 4.35 11.10 -5.49
C ASN A 193 5.28 11.47 -4.35
N ALA A 194 6.60 11.38 -4.58
CA ALA A 194 7.64 11.76 -3.63
C ALA A 194 8.74 12.56 -4.33
#